data_AF-A0AAD7DRR1-F1
#
_entry.id   AF-A0AAD7DRR1-F1
#
_cell.length_a   1.000
_cell.length_b   1.000
_cell.length_c   1.000
_cell.angle_alpha   90.00
_cell.angle_beta   90.00
_cell.angle_gamma   90.00
#
_symmetry.space_group_name_H-M   'P 1'
#
loop_
_entity.id
_entity.type
_entity.pdbx_description
1 polymer ?
#
loop_
_entity_poly.entity_id
_entity_poly.type
_entity_poly.pdbx_seq_one_letter_code
_entity_poly.pdbx_strand_id
1 'polypeptide(L)'
;MQEITPREPGWDGWPTDNQLLNLSRKADGLFHYAATALQWIKGQICEDGRASRKWVFDQLTQMGGLDPLEDLYKLILTSFEDIDPPARDALRLRHEERLRGFQHVIGTILVLQEPLTIRQITALLAYIPEDDFDVTNFLQRFRSVLIPGMTTSFEEATPQMHKSFRDYIVNNAPTAFRILTGDAHFVTARSCLEVIVKAGSQLDVDWEYSVRYWYEHLRKAVDKGAAFEDEGMWKVFGRMVEKAVVDIWAKEMRDVFYNVAAAGWGLLKQGTDKHRMERISSILMKVKVRGRPMLNDTSMLIAGNSVGS
;
A
#
# COMPACT_ATOMS: atom_id res chain seq x y z
N MET A 1 -22.26 15.05 -9.86
CA MET A 1 -22.18 14.12 -11.01
C MET A 1 -21.67 14.98 -12.17
N GLN A 2 -20.38 14.93 -12.54
CA GLN A 2 -19.99 15.48 -13.85
C GLN A 2 -20.55 14.48 -14.84
N GLU A 3 -21.62 14.89 -15.48
CA GLU A 3 -22.11 14.27 -16.70
C GLU A 3 -20.89 14.10 -17.63
N ILE A 4 -20.71 12.92 -18.19
CA ILE A 4 -19.76 12.70 -19.28
C ILE A 4 -20.40 13.43 -20.47
N THR A 5 -20.34 14.77 -20.48
CA THR A 5 -21.03 15.54 -21.49
C THR A 5 -20.29 15.37 -22.81
N PRO A 6 -20.97 14.86 -23.85
CA PRO A 6 -20.43 14.71 -25.18
C PRO A 6 -20.38 16.10 -25.81
N ARG A 7 -19.26 16.81 -25.65
CA ARG A 7 -18.96 18.01 -26.45
C ARG A 7 -17.81 17.80 -27.42
N GLU A 8 -17.26 16.59 -27.45
CA GLU A 8 -16.27 16.18 -28.42
C GLU A 8 -16.94 15.48 -29.60
N PRO A 9 -16.63 15.86 -30.86
CA PRO A 9 -17.14 15.19 -32.05
C PRO A 9 -16.90 13.68 -32.01
N GLY A 10 -17.93 12.87 -32.28
CA GLY A 10 -17.84 11.41 -32.37
C GLY A 10 -18.16 10.64 -31.08
N TRP A 11 -18.69 11.31 -30.04
CA TRP A 11 -19.37 10.67 -28.91
C TRP A 11 -20.89 10.55 -29.10
N ASP A 12 -21.43 11.11 -30.19
CA ASP A 12 -22.86 11.09 -30.52
C ASP A 12 -23.37 9.64 -30.67
N GLY A 13 -24.44 9.31 -29.94
CA GLY A 13 -25.08 7.99 -29.99
C GLY A 13 -24.34 6.88 -29.23
N TRP A 14 -23.28 7.21 -28.48
CA TRP A 14 -22.63 6.29 -27.56
C TRP A 14 -22.69 6.82 -26.12
N PRO A 15 -23.04 5.99 -25.13
CA PRO A 15 -23.49 4.61 -25.24
C PRO A 15 -24.88 4.49 -25.91
N THR A 16 -25.15 3.35 -26.54
CA THR A 16 -26.48 3.04 -27.08
C THR A 16 -27.48 2.73 -25.96
N ASP A 17 -28.79 2.93 -26.19
CA ASP A 17 -29.83 2.61 -25.22
C ASP A 17 -29.79 1.15 -24.76
N ASN A 18 -29.52 0.21 -25.68
CA ASN A 18 -29.40 -1.20 -25.34
C ASN A 18 -28.21 -1.49 -24.41
N GLN A 19 -27.08 -0.80 -24.61
CA GLN A 19 -25.92 -0.91 -23.72
C GLN A 19 -26.22 -0.35 -22.32
N LEU A 20 -26.91 0.80 -22.24
CA LEU A 20 -27.35 1.37 -20.97
C LEU A 20 -28.33 0.45 -20.24
N LEU A 21 -29.30 -0.11 -20.97
CA LEU A 21 -30.28 -1.03 -20.41
C LEU A 21 -29.63 -2.32 -19.89
N ASN A 22 -28.67 -2.88 -20.62
CA ASN A 22 -27.92 -4.06 -20.17
C ASN A 22 -27.08 -3.77 -18.92
N LEU A 23 -26.41 -2.61 -18.87
CA LEU A 23 -25.66 -2.21 -17.68
C LEU A 23 -26.60 -2.02 -16.47
N SER A 24 -27.75 -1.38 -16.68
CA SER A 24 -28.76 -1.19 -15.64
C SER A 24 -29.34 -2.51 -15.13
N ARG A 25 -29.57 -3.48 -16.01
CA ARG A 25 -30.03 -4.83 -15.62
C ARG A 25 -28.98 -5.57 -14.81
N LYS A 26 -27.71 -5.52 -15.22
CA LYS A 26 -26.60 -6.16 -14.47
C LYS A 26 -26.37 -5.53 -13.10
N ALA A 27 -26.59 -4.22 -13.00
CA ALA A 27 -26.53 -3.56 -11.70
C ALA A 27 -27.61 -4.06 -10.74
N ASP A 28 -28.77 -4.48 -11.23
CA ASP A 28 -29.89 -5.02 -10.45
C ASP A 28 -30.21 -4.19 -9.18
N GLY A 29 -30.18 -2.86 -9.32
CA GLY A 29 -30.39 -1.92 -8.20
C GLY A 29 -29.21 -1.76 -7.23
N LEU A 30 -28.11 -2.50 -7.40
CA LEU A 30 -26.88 -2.35 -6.64
C LEU A 30 -26.15 -1.06 -7.05
N PHE A 31 -26.39 0.01 -6.31
CA PHE A 31 -25.73 1.31 -6.53
C PHE A 31 -24.20 1.20 -6.58
N HIS A 32 -23.61 0.33 -5.75
CA HIS A 32 -22.16 0.12 -5.73
C HIS A 32 -21.65 -0.53 -7.03
N TYR A 33 -22.38 -1.50 -7.60
CA TYR A 33 -22.04 -2.07 -8.91
C TYR A 33 -22.07 -0.97 -9.97
N ALA A 34 -23.17 -0.21 -10.05
CA ALA A 34 -23.33 0.83 -11.06
C ALA A 34 -22.22 1.89 -10.98
N ALA A 35 -21.92 2.38 -9.77
CA ALA A 35 -20.86 3.36 -9.55
C ALA A 35 -19.48 2.80 -9.95
N THR A 36 -19.17 1.57 -9.55
CA THR A 36 -17.88 0.91 -9.85
C THR A 36 -17.72 0.68 -11.35
N ALA A 37 -18.75 0.15 -12.01
CA ALA A 37 -18.73 -0.13 -13.44
C ALA A 37 -18.59 1.16 -14.27
N LEU A 38 -19.33 2.23 -13.92
CA LEU A 38 -19.21 3.51 -14.60
C LEU A 38 -17.81 4.12 -14.42
N GLN A 39 -17.25 4.05 -13.21
CA GLN A 39 -15.91 4.56 -12.95
C GLN A 39 -14.83 3.74 -13.67
N TRP A 40 -15.00 2.43 -13.78
CA TRP A 40 -14.11 1.57 -14.56
C TRP A 40 -14.20 1.89 -16.07
N ILE A 41 -15.41 1.96 -16.63
CA ILE A 41 -15.63 2.36 -18.04
C ILE A 41 -14.96 3.70 -18.32
N LYS A 42 -15.16 4.70 -17.44
CA LYS A 42 -14.53 6.01 -17.56
C LYS A 42 -13.00 5.91 -17.58
N GLY A 43 -12.42 5.08 -16.71
CA GLY A 43 -10.97 4.84 -16.69
C GLY A 43 -10.45 4.29 -18.02
N GLN A 44 -11.10 3.25 -18.54
CA GLN A 44 -10.72 2.63 -19.82
C GLN A 44 -10.85 3.58 -21.02
N ILE A 45 -11.82 4.50 -20.97
CA ILE A 45 -11.97 5.55 -21.98
C ILE A 45 -10.90 6.63 -21.86
N CYS A 46 -10.51 7.01 -20.63
CA CYS A 46 -9.44 7.96 -20.43
C CYS A 46 -8.08 7.41 -20.89
N GLU A 47 -7.85 6.10 -20.73
CA GLU A 47 -6.61 5.42 -21.12
C GLU A 47 -6.53 5.21 -22.65
N ASP A 48 -7.56 4.57 -23.24
CA ASP A 48 -7.50 4.10 -24.64
C ASP A 48 -8.43 4.87 -25.59
N GLY A 49 -9.08 5.92 -25.10
CA GLY A 49 -9.98 6.76 -25.88
C GLY A 49 -11.15 5.98 -26.48
N ARG A 50 -11.39 6.18 -27.78
CA ARG A 50 -12.52 5.55 -28.48
C ARG A 50 -12.29 4.07 -28.79
N ALA A 51 -11.05 3.59 -28.77
CA ALA A 51 -10.72 2.20 -29.10
C ALA A 51 -11.31 1.22 -28.09
N SER A 52 -11.43 1.61 -26.81
CA SER A 52 -11.97 0.76 -25.75
C SER A 52 -13.50 0.64 -25.76
N ARG A 53 -14.24 1.49 -26.49
CA ARG A 53 -15.72 1.54 -26.45
C ARG A 53 -16.42 0.21 -26.70
N LYS A 54 -15.97 -0.53 -27.71
CA LYS A 54 -16.55 -1.85 -28.03
C LYS A 54 -16.13 -2.85 -26.97
N TRP A 55 -14.84 -2.87 -26.66
CA TRP A 55 -14.24 -3.81 -25.73
C TRP A 55 -14.86 -3.72 -24.32
N VAL A 56 -15.05 -2.53 -23.75
CA VAL A 56 -15.61 -2.38 -22.38
C VAL A 56 -17.00 -3.01 -22.27
N PHE A 57 -17.87 -2.84 -23.27
CA PHE A 57 -19.21 -3.42 -23.26
C PHE A 57 -19.20 -4.90 -23.62
N ASP A 58 -18.31 -5.35 -24.50
CA ASP A 58 -18.12 -6.77 -24.79
C ASP A 58 -17.69 -7.52 -23.51
N GLN A 59 -16.74 -6.97 -22.73
CA GLN A 59 -16.32 -7.52 -21.44
C GLN A 59 -17.46 -7.57 -20.43
N LEU A 60 -18.16 -6.44 -20.22
CA LEU A 60 -19.26 -6.38 -19.26
C LEU A 60 -20.41 -7.33 -19.62
N THR A 61 -20.65 -7.56 -20.91
CA THR A 61 -21.67 -8.48 -21.41
C THR A 61 -21.28 -9.93 -21.18
N GLN A 62 -20.00 -10.28 -21.38
CA GLN A 62 -19.47 -11.64 -21.20
C GLN A 62 -19.41 -12.10 -19.74
N MET A 63 -19.48 -11.17 -18.77
CA MET A 63 -19.67 -11.53 -17.36
C MET A 63 -20.99 -12.28 -17.16
N GLY A 64 -20.98 -13.39 -16.43
CA GLY A 64 -22.13 -14.29 -16.29
C GLY A 64 -22.04 -15.27 -15.13
N GLY A 65 -21.23 -14.97 -14.13
CA GLY A 65 -21.15 -15.69 -12.87
C GLY A 65 -22.39 -15.47 -12.00
N LEU A 66 -22.38 -16.12 -10.84
CA LEU A 66 -23.51 -16.13 -9.90
C LEU A 66 -23.61 -14.83 -9.08
N ASP A 67 -22.52 -14.09 -8.96
CA ASP A 67 -22.46 -12.80 -8.26
C ASP A 67 -21.93 -11.72 -9.22
N PRO A 68 -22.81 -10.84 -9.75
CA PRO A 68 -22.42 -9.78 -10.68
C PRO A 68 -21.35 -8.82 -10.13
N LEU A 69 -21.33 -8.59 -8.81
CA LEU A 69 -20.38 -7.67 -8.21
C LEU A 69 -18.99 -8.29 -8.10
N GLU A 70 -18.90 -9.57 -7.71
CA GLU A 70 -17.63 -10.29 -7.73
C GLU A 70 -17.07 -10.46 -9.15
N ASP A 71 -17.95 -10.70 -10.14
CA ASP A 71 -17.56 -10.74 -11.55
C ASP A 71 -16.96 -9.40 -12.00
N LEU A 72 -17.57 -8.28 -11.61
CA LEU A 72 -17.06 -6.95 -11.92
C LEU A 72 -15.70 -6.72 -11.27
N TYR A 73 -15.51 -7.13 -10.01
CA TYR A 73 -14.20 -7.05 -9.37
C TYR A 73 -13.16 -7.92 -10.05
N LYS A 74 -13.53 -9.15 -10.44
CA LYS A 74 -12.65 -10.03 -11.21
C LYS A 74 -12.25 -9.38 -12.53
N LEU A 75 -13.21 -8.81 -13.27
CA LEU A 75 -12.93 -8.09 -14.51
C LEU A 75 -11.93 -6.94 -14.29
N ILE A 76 -12.10 -6.15 -13.24
CA ILE A 76 -11.18 -5.05 -12.91
C ILE A 76 -9.77 -5.58 -12.65
N LEU A 77 -9.63 -6.65 -11.86
CA LEU A 77 -8.33 -7.28 -11.59
C LEU A 77 -7.69 -7.83 -12.86
N THR A 78 -8.46 -8.54 -13.69
CA THR A 78 -7.94 -9.13 -14.94
C THR A 78 -7.70 -8.12 -16.04
N SER A 79 -8.28 -6.91 -15.95
CA SER A 79 -7.90 -5.78 -16.82
C SER A 79 -6.55 -5.17 -16.46
N PHE A 80 -6.06 -5.43 -15.23
CA PHE A 80 -4.74 -5.01 -14.81
C PHE A 80 -3.66 -6.02 -15.19
N GLU A 81 -3.87 -7.29 -14.89
CA GLU A 81 -2.91 -8.37 -15.14
C GLU A 81 -3.64 -9.71 -15.31
N ASP A 82 -3.10 -10.63 -16.11
CA ASP A 82 -3.69 -11.95 -16.26
C ASP A 82 -3.62 -12.75 -14.94
N ILE A 83 -4.48 -13.76 -14.77
CA ILE A 83 -4.42 -14.66 -13.61
C ILE A 83 -3.29 -15.68 -13.78
N ASP A 84 -3.10 -16.13 -15.03
CA ASP A 84 -2.15 -17.18 -15.36
C ASP A 84 -0.82 -16.57 -15.82
N PRO A 85 0.31 -17.09 -15.32
CA PRO A 85 1.61 -16.61 -15.74
C PRO A 85 1.87 -16.91 -17.22
N PRO A 86 2.50 -15.98 -17.96
CA PRO A 86 2.85 -16.21 -19.36
C PRO A 86 3.95 -17.29 -19.48
N ALA A 87 3.93 -18.02 -20.59
CA ALA A 87 4.86 -19.14 -20.83
C ALA A 87 6.34 -18.73 -21.01
N ARG A 88 6.62 -17.47 -21.34
CA ARG A 88 7.99 -16.97 -21.56
C ARG A 88 8.56 -16.40 -20.27
N ASP A 89 9.72 -16.86 -19.86
CA ASP A 89 10.36 -16.49 -18.59
C ASP A 89 10.45 -14.98 -18.34
N ALA A 90 10.89 -14.19 -19.33
CA ALA A 90 10.98 -12.73 -19.18
C ALA A 90 9.62 -12.04 -18.95
N LEU A 91 8.56 -12.53 -19.62
CA LEU A 91 7.20 -12.04 -19.39
C LEU A 91 6.67 -12.52 -18.04
N ARG A 92 7.10 -13.70 -17.61
CA ARG A 92 6.70 -14.29 -16.33
C ARG A 92 7.24 -13.49 -15.16
N LEU A 93 8.51 -13.10 -15.21
CA LEU A 93 9.12 -12.23 -14.20
C LEU A 93 8.37 -10.89 -14.09
N ARG A 94 8.09 -10.24 -15.23
CA ARG A 94 7.31 -8.99 -15.25
C ARG A 94 5.91 -9.16 -14.66
N HIS A 95 5.25 -10.27 -14.96
CA HIS A 95 3.94 -10.61 -14.42
C HIS A 95 4.00 -10.82 -12.89
N GLU A 96 4.98 -11.58 -12.40
CA GLU A 96 5.22 -11.77 -10.96
C GLU A 96 5.54 -10.44 -10.24
N GLU A 97 6.30 -9.54 -10.86
CA GLU A 97 6.58 -8.19 -10.34
C GLU A 97 5.32 -7.34 -10.25
N ARG A 98 4.47 -7.33 -11.29
CA ARG A 98 3.21 -6.59 -11.29
C ARG A 98 2.24 -7.09 -10.23
N LEU A 99 2.14 -8.41 -10.05
CA LEU A 99 1.31 -9.00 -8.99
C LEU A 99 1.85 -8.68 -7.59
N ARG A 100 3.18 -8.73 -7.39
CA ARG A 100 3.79 -8.31 -6.12
C ARG A 100 3.53 -6.84 -5.82
N GLY A 101 3.68 -5.95 -6.81
CA GLY A 101 3.36 -4.53 -6.65
C GLY A 101 1.89 -4.29 -6.32
N PHE A 102 0.97 -4.99 -6.99
CA PHE A 102 -0.45 -4.99 -6.64
C PHE A 102 -0.67 -5.39 -5.18
N GLN A 103 -0.07 -6.51 -4.75
CA GLN A 103 -0.23 -7.03 -3.39
C GLN A 103 0.35 -6.07 -2.34
N HIS A 104 1.49 -5.43 -2.63
CA HIS A 104 2.09 -4.43 -1.76
C HIS A 104 1.19 -3.20 -1.59
N VAL A 105 0.69 -2.62 -2.69
CA VAL A 105 -0.11 -1.39 -2.62
C VAL A 105 -1.49 -1.66 -2.00
N ILE A 106 -2.24 -2.64 -2.53
CA ILE A 106 -3.58 -2.96 -2.02
C ILE A 106 -3.51 -3.51 -0.60
N GLY A 107 -2.53 -4.36 -0.32
CA GLY A 107 -2.26 -4.87 1.02
C GLY A 107 -2.00 -3.75 2.01
N THR A 108 -1.12 -2.80 1.65
CA THR A 108 -0.82 -1.64 2.50
C THR A 108 -2.07 -0.82 2.80
N ILE A 109 -2.86 -0.45 1.77
CA ILE A 109 -4.12 0.30 1.95
C ILE A 109 -5.08 -0.44 2.88
N LEU A 110 -5.20 -1.76 2.73
CA LEU A 110 -6.11 -2.59 3.51
C LEU A 110 -5.76 -2.60 5.00
N VAL A 111 -4.48 -2.49 5.34
CA VAL A 111 -3.98 -2.62 6.72
C VAL A 111 -3.61 -1.30 7.40
N LEU A 112 -3.76 -0.16 6.72
CA LEU A 112 -3.47 1.16 7.28
C LEU A 112 -4.17 1.36 8.64
N GLN A 113 -3.47 1.98 9.59
CA GLN A 113 -4.02 2.28 10.92
C GLN A 113 -4.81 3.59 10.95
N GLU A 114 -4.53 4.50 10.03
CA GLU A 114 -5.28 5.72 9.78
C GLU A 114 -5.32 6.00 8.28
N PRO A 115 -6.34 6.72 7.78
CA PRO A 115 -6.44 7.01 6.36
C PRO A 115 -5.30 7.91 5.89
N LEU A 116 -4.60 7.51 4.83
CA LEU A 116 -3.54 8.28 4.19
C LEU A 116 -4.00 8.79 2.81
N THR A 117 -3.49 9.94 2.38
CA THR A 117 -3.69 10.39 1.00
C THR A 117 -2.86 9.56 0.02
N ILE A 118 -3.17 9.64 -1.27
CA ILE A 118 -2.37 8.99 -2.32
C ILE A 118 -0.92 9.44 -2.27
N ARG A 119 -0.67 10.75 -2.11
CA ARG A 119 0.69 11.27 -1.94
C ARG A 119 1.43 10.59 -0.78
N GLN A 120 0.77 10.44 0.36
CA GLN A 120 1.36 9.81 1.54
C GLN A 120 1.59 8.30 1.33
N ILE A 121 0.69 7.60 0.64
CA ILE A 121 0.85 6.18 0.30
C ILE A 121 2.01 5.99 -0.69
N THR A 122 2.10 6.82 -1.73
CA THR A 122 3.21 6.80 -2.69
C THR A 122 4.54 7.08 -1.97
N ALA A 123 4.57 8.05 -1.05
CA ALA A 123 5.75 8.33 -0.24
C ALA A 123 6.12 7.15 0.68
N LEU A 124 5.14 6.49 1.30
CA LEU A 124 5.34 5.32 2.13
C LEU A 124 5.94 4.15 1.36
N LEU A 125 5.54 3.99 0.09
CA LEU A 125 5.97 2.91 -0.80
C LEU A 125 7.15 3.30 -1.71
N ALA A 126 7.77 4.46 -1.51
CA ALA A 126 8.83 4.99 -2.36
C ALA A 126 10.15 4.19 -2.35
N TYR A 127 10.25 3.13 -1.55
CA TYR A 127 11.35 2.17 -1.63
C TYR A 127 11.22 1.23 -2.85
N ILE A 128 10.01 1.13 -3.42
CA ILE A 128 9.76 0.42 -4.67
C ILE A 128 10.19 1.37 -5.80
N PRO A 129 11.17 0.99 -6.64
CA PRO A 129 11.58 1.81 -7.77
C PRO A 129 10.41 2.05 -8.74
N GLU A 130 10.24 3.28 -9.21
CA GLU A 130 9.14 3.67 -10.11
C GLU A 130 9.18 2.88 -11.43
N ASP A 131 10.39 2.62 -11.95
CA ASP A 131 10.61 1.80 -13.15
C ASP A 131 10.20 0.32 -12.94
N ASP A 132 10.23 -0.18 -11.71
CA ASP A 132 9.79 -1.54 -11.37
C ASP A 132 8.26 -1.57 -11.18
N PHE A 133 7.71 -0.57 -10.49
CA PHE A 133 6.27 -0.44 -10.27
C PHE A 133 5.83 0.99 -9.95
N ASP A 134 5.14 1.62 -10.89
CA ASP A 134 4.54 2.94 -10.71
C ASP A 134 3.27 2.87 -9.82
N VAL A 135 3.45 3.16 -8.53
CA VAL A 135 2.39 3.17 -7.52
C VAL A 135 1.31 4.21 -7.84
N THR A 136 1.68 5.37 -8.36
CA THR A 136 0.74 6.47 -8.64
C THR A 136 -0.17 6.10 -9.81
N ASN A 137 0.40 5.60 -10.91
CA ASN A 137 -0.35 5.09 -12.04
C ASN A 137 -1.24 3.92 -11.63
N PHE A 138 -0.71 2.99 -10.83
CA PHE A 138 -1.50 1.87 -10.31
C PHE A 138 -2.75 2.34 -9.55
N LEU A 139 -2.60 3.27 -8.60
CA LEU A 139 -3.72 3.81 -7.83
C LEU A 139 -4.74 4.53 -8.71
N GLN A 140 -4.28 5.17 -9.79
CA GLN A 140 -5.14 5.85 -10.75
C GLN A 140 -5.98 4.85 -11.55
N ARG A 141 -5.38 3.73 -11.98
CA ARG A 141 -6.08 2.64 -12.68
C ARG A 141 -7.11 1.96 -11.78
N PHE A 142 -6.79 1.80 -10.49
CA PHE A 142 -7.68 1.18 -9.49
C PHE A 142 -8.66 2.17 -8.83
N ARG A 143 -8.80 3.39 -9.37
CA ARG A 143 -9.69 4.41 -8.84
C ARG A 143 -11.15 3.95 -8.69
N SER A 144 -11.63 3.07 -9.58
CA SER A 144 -13.00 2.53 -9.55
C SER A 144 -13.37 1.80 -8.26
N VAL A 145 -12.39 1.17 -7.60
CA VAL A 145 -12.60 0.40 -6.36
C VAL A 145 -11.95 1.04 -5.13
N LEU A 146 -11.08 2.03 -5.34
CA LEU A 146 -10.32 2.69 -4.28
C LEU A 146 -10.76 4.12 -3.97
N ILE A 147 -11.42 4.85 -4.87
CA ILE A 147 -11.75 6.27 -4.60
C ILE A 147 -13.19 6.53 -5.02
N PRO A 148 -14.13 6.60 -4.06
CA PRO A 148 -15.49 6.99 -4.37
C PRO A 148 -15.53 8.48 -4.73
N GLY A 149 -15.96 8.79 -5.96
CA GLY A 149 -16.34 10.15 -6.36
C GLY A 149 -15.25 11.03 -6.98
N MET A 150 -15.57 12.32 -7.09
CA MET A 150 -14.78 13.32 -7.79
C MET A 150 -14.03 14.20 -6.77
N THR A 151 -12.86 13.73 -6.36
CA THR A 151 -11.89 14.60 -5.69
C THR A 151 -11.29 15.56 -6.73
N THR A 152 -11.07 16.81 -6.36
CA THR A 152 -10.51 17.83 -7.25
C THR A 152 -9.02 17.62 -7.52
N SER A 153 -8.31 16.95 -6.61
CA SER A 153 -6.94 16.47 -6.78
C SER A 153 -6.90 14.95 -6.54
N PHE A 154 -6.18 14.22 -7.39
CA PHE A 154 -5.95 12.79 -7.22
C PHE A 154 -4.99 12.52 -6.07
N GLU A 155 -3.87 13.25 -6.01
CA GLU A 155 -2.82 13.06 -4.99
C GLU A 155 -3.31 13.32 -3.56
N GLU A 156 -4.25 14.27 -3.40
CA GLU A 156 -4.87 14.59 -2.11
C GLU A 156 -6.05 13.69 -1.75
N ALA A 157 -6.46 12.80 -2.66
CA ALA A 157 -7.54 11.87 -2.37
C ALA A 157 -7.07 10.82 -1.35
N THR A 158 -7.93 10.50 -0.40
CA THR A 158 -7.75 9.37 0.53
C THR A 158 -8.42 8.14 -0.08
N PRO A 159 -7.69 7.06 -0.39
CA PRO A 159 -8.30 5.83 -0.86
C PRO A 159 -9.27 5.26 0.18
N GLN A 160 -10.50 4.99 -0.25
CA GLN A 160 -11.55 4.33 0.51
C GLN A 160 -11.97 3.05 -0.23
N MET A 161 -11.60 1.92 0.35
CA MET A 161 -11.99 0.61 -0.14
C MET A 161 -13.38 0.26 0.38
N HIS A 162 -14.34 0.01 -0.52
CA HIS A 162 -15.66 -0.45 -0.09
C HIS A 162 -15.57 -1.84 0.57
N LYS A 163 -16.39 -2.09 1.59
CA LYS A 163 -16.34 -3.33 2.39
C LYS A 163 -16.45 -4.59 1.52
N SER A 164 -17.33 -4.62 0.51
CA SER A 164 -17.47 -5.78 -0.39
C SER A 164 -16.22 -6.06 -1.20
N PHE A 165 -15.51 -5.03 -1.71
CA PHE A 165 -14.25 -5.24 -2.42
C PHE A 165 -13.16 -5.73 -1.48
N ARG A 166 -13.11 -5.20 -0.25
CA ARG A 166 -12.21 -5.69 0.80
C ARG A 166 -12.45 -7.17 1.10
N ASP A 167 -13.70 -7.55 1.33
CA ASP A 167 -14.08 -8.93 1.64
C ASP A 167 -13.76 -9.86 0.45
N TYR A 168 -14.01 -9.38 -0.77
CA TYR A 168 -13.66 -10.10 -2.00
C TYR A 168 -12.15 -10.32 -2.14
N ILE A 169 -11.31 -9.28 -1.99
CA ILE A 169 -9.86 -9.38 -2.22
C ILE A 169 -9.16 -10.28 -1.19
N VAL A 170 -9.71 -10.40 0.01
CA VAL A 170 -9.17 -11.25 1.08
C VAL A 170 -9.62 -12.70 0.91
N ASN A 171 -10.87 -12.94 0.49
CA ASN A 171 -11.47 -14.28 0.56
C ASN A 171 -11.71 -14.91 -0.82
N ASN A 172 -12.28 -14.16 -1.76
CA ASN A 172 -12.90 -14.72 -2.97
C ASN A 172 -12.13 -14.43 -4.26
N ALA A 173 -11.21 -13.46 -4.25
CA ALA A 173 -10.38 -13.13 -5.40
C ALA A 173 -9.53 -14.34 -5.85
N PRO A 174 -9.15 -14.40 -7.14
CA PRO A 174 -8.19 -15.38 -7.64
C PRO A 174 -6.91 -15.35 -6.79
N THR A 175 -6.30 -16.51 -6.57
CA THR A 175 -5.15 -16.65 -5.64
C THR A 175 -4.03 -15.66 -5.94
N ALA A 176 -3.76 -15.36 -7.21
CA ALA A 176 -2.77 -14.36 -7.64
C ALA A 176 -3.03 -12.95 -7.07
N PHE A 177 -4.29 -12.56 -6.91
CA PHE A 177 -4.72 -11.25 -6.41
C PHE A 177 -5.14 -11.27 -4.94
N ARG A 178 -5.13 -12.44 -4.29
CA ARG A 178 -5.61 -12.55 -2.91
C ARG A 178 -4.63 -11.87 -1.95
N ILE A 179 -5.17 -11.04 -1.05
CA ILE A 179 -4.35 -10.34 -0.05
C ILE A 179 -4.33 -11.11 1.26
N LEU A 180 -3.15 -11.56 1.65
CA LEU A 180 -2.90 -12.12 2.98
C LEU A 180 -2.57 -11.00 3.96
N THR A 181 -3.49 -10.77 4.91
CA THR A 181 -3.37 -9.62 5.84
C THR A 181 -2.12 -9.65 6.73
N GLY A 182 -1.57 -10.83 7.03
CA GLY A 182 -0.30 -10.97 7.76
C GLY A 182 0.87 -10.43 6.95
N ASP A 183 0.98 -10.87 5.69
CA ASP A 183 2.02 -10.42 4.77
C ASP A 183 1.88 -8.93 4.44
N ALA A 184 0.65 -8.44 4.25
CA ALA A 184 0.40 -7.02 4.07
C ALA A 184 0.91 -6.18 5.26
N HIS A 185 0.63 -6.61 6.50
CA HIS A 185 1.18 -5.97 7.68
C HIS A 185 2.71 -6.01 7.72
N PHE A 186 3.32 -7.13 7.33
CA PHE A 186 4.78 -7.25 7.27
C PHE A 186 5.39 -6.27 6.26
N VAL A 187 4.84 -6.22 5.05
CA VAL A 187 5.26 -5.30 3.98
C VAL A 187 5.11 -3.85 4.45
N THR A 188 3.96 -3.46 5.02
CA THR A 188 3.76 -2.09 5.50
C THR A 188 4.72 -1.73 6.63
N ALA A 189 5.03 -2.66 7.54
CA ALA A 189 6.04 -2.44 8.57
C ALA A 189 7.42 -2.15 7.94
N ARG A 190 7.82 -2.94 6.94
CA ARG A 190 9.05 -2.69 6.19
C ARG A 190 9.05 -1.32 5.52
N SER A 191 7.97 -0.94 4.84
CA SER A 191 7.82 0.36 4.17
C SER A 191 7.97 1.52 5.17
N CYS A 192 7.36 1.40 6.35
CA CYS A 192 7.53 2.39 7.40
C CYS A 192 8.99 2.52 7.84
N LEU A 193 9.69 1.39 8.03
CA LEU A 193 11.11 1.39 8.42
C LEU A 193 12.01 1.99 7.33
N GLU A 194 11.72 1.75 6.05
CA GLU A 194 12.41 2.37 4.92
C GLU A 194 12.26 3.90 4.95
N VAL A 195 11.02 4.39 5.13
CA VAL A 195 10.73 5.82 5.29
C VAL A 195 11.54 6.41 6.45
N ILE A 196 11.56 5.72 7.59
CA ILE A 196 12.25 6.25 8.76
C ILE A 196 13.77 6.29 8.55
N VAL A 197 14.36 5.26 7.94
CA VAL A 197 15.79 5.28 7.60
C VAL A 197 16.10 6.42 6.62
N LYS A 198 15.23 6.64 5.62
CA LYS A 198 15.38 7.74 4.65
C LYS A 198 15.25 9.11 5.31
N ALA A 199 14.26 9.31 6.19
CA ALA A 199 14.08 10.54 6.97
C ALA A 199 15.31 10.82 7.87
N GLY A 200 15.95 9.76 8.37
CA GLY A 200 17.26 9.81 9.03
C GLY A 200 18.44 10.27 8.14
N SER A 201 18.20 10.53 6.86
CA SER A 201 19.20 11.03 5.92
C SER A 201 18.74 12.26 5.13
N GLN A 202 17.44 12.57 5.14
CA GLN A 202 16.78 13.61 4.33
C GLN A 202 15.60 14.21 5.10
N LEU A 203 15.57 15.54 5.28
CA LEU A 203 14.61 16.24 6.15
C LEU A 203 13.19 16.46 5.57
N ASP A 204 12.90 16.02 4.35
CA ASP A 204 11.66 16.35 3.60
C ASP A 204 10.73 15.15 3.37
N VAL A 205 10.77 14.15 4.25
CA VAL A 205 9.93 12.94 4.15
C VAL A 205 8.83 12.99 5.20
N ASP A 206 7.57 12.80 4.82
CA ASP A 206 6.46 12.62 5.76
C ASP A 206 6.62 11.29 6.51
N TRP A 207 7.13 11.36 7.74
CA TRP A 207 7.52 10.20 8.55
C TRP A 207 6.52 9.89 9.68
N GLU A 208 5.51 10.72 9.90
CA GLU A 208 4.67 10.68 11.11
C GLU A 208 3.96 9.33 11.26
N TYR A 209 3.29 8.89 10.19
CA TYR A 209 2.62 7.59 10.14
C TYR A 209 3.60 6.44 10.43
N SER A 210 4.75 6.47 9.74
CA SER A 210 5.75 5.41 9.80
C SER A 210 6.26 5.21 11.22
N VAL A 211 6.59 6.31 11.90
CA VAL A 211 7.08 6.31 13.28
C VAL A 211 6.01 5.81 14.25
N ARG A 212 4.75 6.22 14.04
CA ARG A 212 3.64 5.88 14.92
C ARG A 212 3.21 4.41 14.81
N TYR A 213 3.30 3.78 13.62
CA TYR A 213 2.63 2.49 13.38
C TYR A 213 3.50 1.33 12.89
N TRP A 214 4.78 1.52 12.55
CA TRP A 214 5.61 0.41 12.04
C TRP A 214 5.64 -0.81 12.98
N TYR A 215 5.67 -0.59 14.30
CA TYR A 215 5.73 -1.66 15.30
C TYR A 215 4.40 -2.40 15.44
N GLU A 216 3.27 -1.70 15.32
CA GLU A 216 1.95 -2.33 15.36
C GLU A 216 1.72 -3.20 14.13
N HIS A 217 2.19 -2.74 12.96
CA HIS A 217 2.20 -3.57 11.76
C HIS A 217 3.06 -4.81 11.94
N LEU A 218 4.28 -4.66 12.46
CA LEU A 218 5.17 -5.80 12.70
C LEU A 218 4.55 -6.80 13.69
N ARG A 219 3.94 -6.31 14.78
CA ARG A 219 3.24 -7.15 15.76
C ARG A 219 2.09 -7.92 15.12
N LYS A 220 1.21 -7.24 14.38
CA LYS A 220 0.07 -7.88 13.69
C LYS A 220 0.52 -8.88 12.64
N ALA A 221 1.66 -8.66 11.99
CA ALA A 221 2.26 -9.63 11.07
C ALA A 221 2.69 -10.92 11.81
N VAL A 222 3.38 -10.79 12.95
CA VAL A 222 3.75 -11.92 13.82
C VAL A 222 2.51 -12.67 14.30
N ASP A 223 1.52 -11.96 14.84
CA ASP A 223 0.29 -12.54 15.38
C ASP A 223 -0.51 -13.32 14.33
N LYS A 224 -0.38 -12.93 13.05
CA LYS A 224 -1.03 -13.58 11.90
C LYS A 224 -0.16 -14.64 11.22
N GLY A 225 1.04 -14.91 11.72
CA GLY A 225 1.94 -15.93 11.19
C GLY A 225 2.57 -15.59 9.84
N ALA A 226 2.82 -14.31 9.57
CA ALA A 226 3.50 -13.88 8.34
C ALA A 226 4.89 -14.53 8.23
N ALA A 227 5.30 -14.88 7.01
CA ALA A 227 6.60 -15.49 6.75
C ALA A 227 7.71 -14.42 6.77
N PHE A 228 8.66 -14.53 7.71
CA PHE A 228 9.80 -13.60 7.86
C PHE A 228 10.98 -13.95 6.94
N GLU A 229 10.73 -14.11 5.65
CA GLU A 229 11.72 -14.58 4.67
C GLU A 229 12.40 -13.46 3.86
N ASP A 230 12.00 -12.20 4.10
CA ASP A 230 12.50 -11.05 3.36
C ASP A 230 13.91 -10.61 3.81
N GLU A 231 14.92 -10.90 2.98
CA GLU A 231 16.30 -10.45 3.20
C GLU A 231 16.43 -8.92 3.27
N GLY A 232 15.56 -8.21 2.54
CA GLY A 232 15.52 -6.75 2.52
C GLY A 232 15.21 -6.17 3.90
N MET A 233 14.29 -6.79 4.65
CA MET A 233 13.94 -6.38 6.01
C MET A 233 15.17 -6.36 6.94
N TRP A 234 16.05 -7.36 6.82
CA TRP A 234 17.29 -7.43 7.62
C TRP A 234 18.29 -6.34 7.26
N LYS A 235 18.36 -5.96 5.98
CA LYS A 235 19.18 -4.82 5.53
C LYS A 235 18.66 -3.52 6.13
N VAL A 236 17.34 -3.31 6.13
CA VAL A 236 16.71 -2.13 6.75
C VAL A 236 17.03 -2.06 8.24
N PHE A 237 16.85 -3.16 8.98
CA PHE A 237 17.22 -3.21 10.41
C PHE A 237 18.71 -2.92 10.65
N GLY A 238 19.60 -3.37 9.75
CA GLY A 238 21.02 -3.05 9.80
C GLY A 238 21.29 -1.55 9.67
N ARG A 239 20.55 -0.85 8.79
CA ARG A 239 20.68 0.60 8.61
C ARG A 239 20.06 1.41 9.75
N MET A 240 19.00 0.90 10.40
CA MET A 240 18.38 1.57 11.54
C MET A 240 19.35 1.83 12.71
N VAL A 241 20.46 1.10 12.77
CA VAL A 241 21.48 1.25 13.82
C VAL A 241 22.69 2.06 13.39
N GLU A 242 22.66 2.60 12.18
CA GLU A 242 23.63 3.57 11.71
C GLU A 242 23.52 4.86 12.54
N LYS A 243 24.68 5.47 12.80
CA LYS A 243 24.77 6.62 13.70
C LYS A 243 23.87 7.77 13.24
N ALA A 244 23.86 8.08 11.95
CA ALA A 244 23.04 9.16 11.39
C ALA A 244 21.53 8.96 11.65
N VAL A 245 21.04 7.73 11.48
CA VAL A 245 19.64 7.39 11.77
C VAL A 245 19.37 7.50 13.27
N VAL A 246 20.21 6.86 14.10
CA VAL A 246 20.04 6.90 15.57
C VAL A 246 20.09 8.32 16.13
N ASP A 247 20.99 9.18 15.64
CA ASP A 247 21.13 10.56 16.11
C ASP A 247 19.86 11.39 15.86
N ILE A 248 19.17 11.17 14.73
CA ILE A 248 17.90 11.83 14.43
C ILE A 248 16.77 11.30 15.31
N TRP A 249 16.72 9.98 15.52
CA TRP A 249 15.71 9.39 16.42
C TRP A 249 15.88 9.85 17.87
N ALA A 250 17.12 9.93 18.35
CA ALA A 250 17.42 10.40 19.71
C ALA A 250 17.04 11.87 19.91
N LYS A 251 17.14 12.67 18.84
CA LYS A 251 16.82 14.10 18.85
C LYS A 251 15.30 14.37 18.77
N GLU A 252 14.62 13.75 17.81
CA GLU A 252 13.23 14.10 17.46
C GLU A 252 12.18 13.12 18.02
N MET A 253 12.59 11.90 18.44
CA MET A 253 11.66 10.77 18.70
C MET A 253 12.09 9.92 19.90
N ARG A 254 12.62 10.56 20.94
CA ARG A 254 13.34 9.92 22.05
C ARG A 254 12.55 8.82 22.77
N ASP A 255 11.28 9.08 23.08
CA ASP A 255 10.41 8.13 23.78
C ASP A 255 9.88 7.02 22.86
N VAL A 256 9.69 7.34 21.58
CA VAL A 256 9.25 6.38 20.57
C VAL A 256 10.38 5.39 20.31
N PHE A 257 11.63 5.85 20.13
CA PHE A 257 12.81 4.99 19.90
C PHE A 257 12.99 3.89 20.95
N TYR A 258 12.83 4.22 22.23
CA TYR A 258 13.02 3.25 23.31
C TYR A 258 11.93 2.16 23.31
N ASN A 259 10.67 2.57 23.14
CA ASN A 259 9.54 1.65 23.11
C ASN A 259 9.53 0.81 21.82
N VAL A 260 9.94 1.42 20.70
CA VAL A 260 10.14 0.81 19.37
C VAL A 260 11.19 -0.30 19.41
N ALA A 261 12.39 0.02 19.93
CA ALA A 261 13.48 -0.93 20.03
C ALA A 261 13.20 -2.03 21.05
N ALA A 262 12.42 -1.76 22.10
CA ALA A 262 12.03 -2.75 23.09
C ALA A 262 10.94 -3.71 22.57
N ALA A 263 9.87 -3.18 21.98
CA ALA A 263 8.70 -3.94 21.55
C ALA A 263 8.94 -4.72 20.25
N GLY A 264 9.43 -4.04 19.21
CA GLY A 264 9.71 -4.71 17.94
C GLY A 264 10.77 -5.80 18.10
N TRP A 265 11.79 -5.57 18.93
CA TRP A 265 12.89 -6.53 19.00
C TRP A 265 12.54 -7.69 19.91
N GLY A 266 11.63 -7.51 20.88
CA GLY A 266 11.01 -8.64 21.61
C GLY A 266 10.22 -9.58 20.68
N LEU A 267 9.51 -9.01 19.71
CA LEU A 267 8.75 -9.77 18.71
C LEU A 267 9.66 -10.53 17.73
N LEU A 268 10.75 -9.90 17.27
CA LEU A 268 11.74 -10.58 16.43
C LEU A 268 12.33 -11.82 17.14
N LYS A 269 12.51 -11.79 18.47
CA LYS A 269 13.01 -12.97 19.21
C LYS A 269 12.10 -14.19 19.17
N GLN A 270 10.80 -13.99 18.97
CA GLN A 270 9.81 -15.07 19.01
C GLN A 270 9.72 -15.84 17.68
N GLY A 271 10.23 -15.27 16.58
CA GLY A 271 10.10 -15.84 15.22
C GLY A 271 11.40 -16.14 14.48
N THR A 272 12.57 -15.98 15.11
CA THR A 272 13.87 -16.13 14.42
C THR A 272 14.72 -17.28 14.94
N ASP A 273 15.47 -17.94 14.04
CA ASP A 273 16.49 -18.91 14.39
C ASP A 273 17.65 -18.30 15.21
N LYS A 274 18.47 -19.18 15.81
CA LYS A 274 19.59 -18.81 16.69
C LYS A 274 20.62 -17.89 16.02
N HIS A 275 20.92 -18.07 14.74
CA HIS A 275 21.91 -17.26 14.03
C HIS A 275 21.39 -15.84 13.77
N ARG A 276 20.13 -15.71 13.37
CA ARG A 276 19.45 -14.42 13.22
C ARG A 276 19.36 -13.70 14.57
N MET A 277 19.09 -14.43 15.64
CA MET A 277 19.09 -13.93 17.02
C MET A 277 20.43 -13.38 17.50
N GLU A 278 21.53 -14.03 17.12
CA GLU A 278 22.89 -13.55 17.42
C GLU A 278 23.21 -12.26 16.66
N ARG A 279 22.78 -12.13 15.38
CA ARG A 279 22.91 -10.88 14.61
C ARG A 279 22.08 -9.75 15.24
N ILE A 280 20.83 -10.02 15.61
CA ILE A 280 19.95 -9.04 16.29
C ILE A 280 20.56 -8.62 17.64
N SER A 281 21.10 -9.55 18.42
CA SER A 281 21.75 -9.26 19.70
C SER A 281 23.02 -8.41 19.54
N SER A 282 23.80 -8.62 18.48
CA SER A 282 24.95 -7.78 18.13
C SER A 282 24.55 -6.36 17.73
N ILE A 283 23.48 -6.23 16.94
CA ILE A 283 22.86 -4.95 16.55
C ILE A 283 22.36 -4.19 17.80
N LEU A 284 21.69 -4.90 18.72
CA LEU A 284 21.21 -4.39 20.01
C LEU A 284 22.32 -3.82 20.89
N MET A 285 23.44 -4.52 21.01
CA MET A 285 24.58 -4.04 21.80
C MET A 285 25.15 -2.74 21.23
N LYS A 286 25.23 -2.62 19.90
CA LYS A 286 25.72 -1.39 19.24
C LYS A 286 24.80 -0.19 19.46
N VAL A 287 23.48 -0.39 19.41
CA VAL A 287 22.49 0.66 19.71
C VAL A 287 22.53 1.08 21.17
N LYS A 288 22.48 0.11 22.10
CA LYS A 288 22.50 0.37 23.55
C LYS A 288 23.78 1.09 24.00
N VAL A 289 24.92 0.76 23.39
CA VAL A 289 26.21 1.43 23.67
C VAL A 289 26.21 2.86 23.13
N ARG A 290 25.66 3.10 21.95
CA ARG A 290 25.63 4.44 21.32
C ARG A 290 24.56 5.38 21.88
N GLY A 291 23.47 4.86 22.44
CA GLY A 291 22.44 5.68 23.10
C GLY A 291 22.81 6.16 24.52
N ARG A 292 23.78 5.52 25.19
CA ARG A 292 24.20 5.90 26.57
C ARG A 292 24.84 7.29 26.69
N PRO A 293 25.74 7.74 25.79
CA PRO A 293 26.31 9.08 25.87
C PRO A 293 25.25 10.19 25.78
N MET A 294 24.22 10.03 24.94
CA MET A 294 23.19 11.05 24.75
C MET A 294 22.20 11.18 25.93
N LEU A 295 22.01 10.10 26.70
CA LEU A 295 21.23 10.13 27.94
C LEU A 295 21.95 10.90 29.06
N ASN A 296 23.29 10.88 29.06
CA ASN A 296 24.09 11.57 30.07
C ASN A 296 24.32 13.06 29.75
N ASP A 297 24.32 13.46 28.48
CA ASP A 297 24.44 14.88 28.09
C ASP A 297 23.15 15.68 28.35
N THR A 298 21.98 15.02 28.36
CA THR A 298 20.71 15.74 28.65
C THR A 298 20.46 15.92 30.15
N SER A 299 20.99 15.04 31.00
CA SER A 299 20.94 15.22 32.45
C SER A 299 21.87 16.33 32.95
N MET A 300 22.84 16.78 32.14
CA MET A 300 23.61 18.00 32.39
C MET A 300 22.91 19.29 31.93
N LEU A 301 22.07 19.25 30.88
CA LEU A 301 21.35 20.44 30.39
C LEU A 301 20.10 20.81 31.21
N ILE A 302 19.48 19.85 31.92
CA ILE A 302 18.35 20.13 32.83
C ILE A 302 18.83 20.54 34.24
N ALA A 303 20.06 20.21 34.62
CA ALA A 303 20.64 20.59 35.91
C ALA A 303 21.28 22.00 35.95
N GLY A 304 21.45 22.67 34.80
CA GLY A 304 22.17 23.94 34.70
C GLY A 304 21.35 25.24 34.84
N ASN A 305 20.01 25.19 34.79
CA ASN A 305 19.16 26.39 34.77
C ASN A 305 18.39 26.65 36.08
N SER A 306 18.90 26.20 37.24
CA SER A 306 18.26 26.45 38.55
C SER A 306 19.18 27.06 39.61
N VAL A 307 20.23 27.78 39.23
CA VAL A 307 20.98 28.61 40.18
C VAL A 307 21.37 29.95 39.55
N GLY A 308 20.71 31.02 40.00
CA GLY A 308 21.27 32.38 40.02
C GLY A 308 20.70 33.37 39.00
N SER A 309 19.62 34.06 39.38
CA SER A 309 19.44 35.53 39.42
C SER A 309 17.95 35.87 39.54
#